data_AF-A0A7C6IIB2-F1
#
_entry.id   AF-A0A7C6IIB2-F1
#
_cell.length_a   1.000
_cell.length_b   1.000
_cell.length_c   1.000
_cell.angle_alpha   90.00
_cell.angle_beta   90.00
_cell.angle_gamma   90.00
#
_symmetry.space_group_name_H-M   'P 1'
#
loop_
_entity.id
_entity.type
_entity.pdbx_description
1 polymer ?
#
loop_
_entity_poly.entity_id
_entity_poly.type
_entity_poly.pdbx_seq_one_letter_code
_entity_poly.pdbx_strand_id
1 'polypeptide(L)'
;MFGLEMDQLAKIKVIGVGGGGNNAVNRMIESGVKGVDFIVANTDLQVLNNSQAPHKIQLGEELTKGLGAGAKPEIGREAAIESKEEIQEALEGADMIFVTCGMGGGTGTGAAPVIAEIAQEMGALTIGIVTKPFSFEGKKVMERAVSGLEELKKYVDTLIVIPNDRLREIVDKSTPLLESFKEVDNVLRRGVQSISDLIAVAGLINLDFADVKAVMENKGNALIGIGIGVGEDRAGEAARQAVSSPLLETSINGATDAIINVTGGNNLALSEVETVVETIRAASNTDINTIFGAVINENLSDEIIVTVIATGFEEEGAPLYHPYTRREELHQEIDEAVTETEIPT
;
A
#
# COMPACT_ATOMS: atom_id res chain seq x y z
N MET A 1 -19.57 -20.66 11.22
CA MET A 1 -18.60 -19.56 10.96
C MET A 1 -17.23 -20.15 11.22
N PHE A 2 -16.63 -20.77 10.21
CA PHE A 2 -15.30 -21.38 10.32
C PHE A 2 -14.34 -20.42 9.63
N GLY A 3 -13.50 -19.75 10.43
CA GLY A 3 -12.39 -18.95 9.93
C GLY A 3 -11.15 -19.82 9.81
N LEU A 4 -10.24 -19.44 8.91
CA LEU A 4 -8.91 -20.03 8.79
C LEU A 4 -8.24 -20.08 10.18
N GLU A 5 -7.71 -21.25 10.58
CA GLU A 5 -6.93 -21.39 11.81
C GLU A 5 -5.62 -20.60 11.64
N MET A 6 -5.36 -19.71 12.60
CA MET A 6 -4.17 -18.84 12.59
C MET A 6 -3.14 -19.39 13.55
N ASP A 7 -1.91 -19.56 13.09
CA ASP A 7 -0.77 -19.91 13.93
C ASP A 7 0.03 -18.62 14.17
N GLN A 8 -0.29 -17.89 15.25
CA GLN A 8 0.34 -16.59 15.54
C GLN A 8 1.75 -16.77 16.08
N LEU A 9 2.72 -16.98 15.19
CA LEU A 9 4.15 -16.97 15.52
C LEU A 9 4.76 -15.56 15.51
N ALA A 10 4.28 -14.67 14.64
CA ALA A 10 4.74 -13.28 14.55
C ALA A 10 3.65 -12.29 15.02
N LYS A 11 4.03 -11.30 15.83
CA LYS A 11 3.15 -10.25 16.34
C LYS A 11 3.11 -9.09 15.35
N ILE A 12 2.00 -8.98 14.64
CA ILE A 12 1.76 -7.94 13.64
C ILE A 12 0.90 -6.84 14.25
N LYS A 13 1.34 -5.57 14.13
CA LYS A 13 0.54 -4.40 14.50
C LYS A 13 0.31 -3.50 13.31
N VAL A 14 -0.87 -2.87 13.24
CA VAL A 14 -1.18 -1.82 12.25
C VAL A 14 -1.52 -0.54 12.99
N ILE A 15 -0.79 0.53 12.70
CA ILE A 15 -1.05 1.86 13.25
C ILE A 15 -1.57 2.81 12.15
N GLY A 16 -2.83 3.24 12.30
CA GLY A 16 -3.48 4.21 11.43
C GLY A 16 -3.27 5.64 11.93
N VAL A 17 -2.55 6.45 11.15
CA VAL A 17 -2.12 7.80 11.56
C VAL A 17 -2.94 8.88 10.84
N GLY A 18 -3.56 9.77 11.61
CA GLY A 18 -4.41 10.84 11.09
C GLY A 18 -5.72 10.32 10.45
N GLY A 19 -6.56 11.23 9.94
CA GLY A 19 -7.91 10.90 9.47
C GLY A 19 -7.98 9.75 8.45
N GLY A 20 -7.17 9.81 7.38
CA GLY A 20 -7.15 8.74 6.36
C GLY A 20 -6.68 7.39 6.91
N GLY A 21 -5.62 7.38 7.73
CA GLY A 21 -5.14 6.14 8.36
C GLY A 21 -6.15 5.55 9.34
N ASN A 22 -6.83 6.38 10.12
CA ASN A 22 -7.89 5.98 11.04
C ASN A 22 -9.07 5.33 10.27
N ASN A 23 -9.47 5.92 9.13
CA ASN A 23 -10.51 5.37 8.27
C ASN A 23 -10.13 4.00 7.69
N ALA A 24 -8.89 3.87 7.20
CA ALA A 24 -8.37 2.60 6.70
C ALA A 24 -8.38 1.50 7.78
N VAL A 25 -7.93 1.82 9.00
CA VAL A 25 -7.99 0.87 10.13
C VAL A 25 -9.41 0.49 10.49
N ASN A 26 -10.34 1.45 10.55
CA ASN A 26 -11.75 1.14 10.79
C ASN A 26 -12.30 0.20 9.71
N ARG A 27 -11.96 0.43 8.43
CA ARG A 27 -12.35 -0.45 7.32
C ARG A 27 -11.76 -1.85 7.47
N MET A 28 -10.51 -1.98 7.93
CA MET A 28 -9.89 -3.28 8.19
C MET A 28 -10.65 -4.05 9.27
N ILE A 29 -11.01 -3.39 10.37
CA ILE A 29 -11.80 -3.97 11.47
C ILE A 29 -13.18 -4.38 10.98
N GLU A 30 -13.89 -3.51 10.27
CA GLU A 30 -15.23 -3.78 9.71
C GLU A 30 -15.21 -4.97 8.73
N SER A 31 -14.11 -5.14 8.00
CA SER A 31 -13.93 -6.24 7.03
C SER A 31 -13.47 -7.54 7.69
N GLY A 32 -13.19 -7.52 9.00
CA GLY A 32 -12.79 -8.71 9.75
C GLY A 32 -11.36 -9.18 9.47
N VAL A 33 -10.43 -8.26 9.18
CA VAL A 33 -8.99 -8.59 9.12
C VAL A 33 -8.57 -9.16 10.48
N LYS A 34 -7.91 -10.32 10.48
CA LYS A 34 -7.49 -11.04 11.70
C LYS A 34 -5.98 -11.12 11.79
N GLY A 35 -5.47 -11.49 12.96
CA GLY A 35 -4.04 -11.71 13.19
C GLY A 35 -3.23 -10.44 13.44
N VAL A 36 -3.92 -9.30 13.54
CA VAL A 36 -3.32 -7.97 13.61
C VAL A 36 -3.89 -7.22 14.80
N ASP A 37 -3.01 -6.58 15.58
CA ASP A 37 -3.43 -5.62 16.60
C ASP A 37 -3.57 -4.22 15.98
N PHE A 38 -4.77 -3.66 16.07
CA PHE A 38 -5.09 -2.37 15.48
C PHE A 38 -4.89 -1.22 16.47
N ILE A 39 -4.14 -0.22 16.03
CA ILE A 39 -3.87 1.02 16.76
C ILE A 39 -4.29 2.18 15.86
N VAL A 40 -4.85 3.24 16.44
CA VAL A 40 -5.03 4.51 15.75
C VAL A 40 -4.39 5.64 16.53
N ALA A 41 -3.76 6.56 15.80
CA ALA A 41 -3.13 7.74 16.37
C ALA A 41 -3.62 8.99 15.64
N ASN A 42 -4.10 9.99 16.38
CA ASN A 42 -4.58 11.23 15.78
C ASN A 42 -4.52 12.41 16.75
N THR A 43 -4.32 13.61 16.20
CA THR A 43 -4.43 14.88 16.94
C THR A 43 -5.88 15.36 17.09
N ASP A 44 -6.79 14.80 16.29
CA ASP A 44 -8.22 15.14 16.34
C ASP A 44 -8.99 14.11 17.20
N LEU A 45 -9.48 14.58 18.35
CA LEU A 45 -10.18 13.74 19.32
C LEU A 45 -11.55 13.26 18.80
N GLN A 46 -12.21 14.03 17.93
CA GLN A 46 -13.49 13.62 17.34
C GLN A 46 -13.30 12.40 16.44
N VAL A 47 -12.19 12.37 15.67
CA VAL A 47 -11.85 11.22 14.83
C VAL A 47 -11.55 9.99 15.69
N LEU A 48 -10.77 10.13 16.76
CA LEU A 48 -10.44 9.02 17.67
C LEU A 48 -11.68 8.43 18.36
N ASN A 49 -12.58 9.29 18.83
CA ASN A 49 -13.81 8.85 19.51
C ASN A 49 -14.69 7.98 18.59
N ASN A 50 -14.69 8.28 17.29
CA ASN A 50 -15.43 7.51 16.28
C ASN A 50 -14.71 6.25 15.79
N SER A 51 -13.42 6.06 16.11
CA SER A 51 -12.68 4.88 15.69
C SER A 51 -13.15 3.61 16.43
N GLN A 52 -13.15 2.50 15.70
CA GLN A 52 -13.46 1.16 16.23
C GLN A 52 -12.22 0.43 16.75
N ALA A 53 -11.02 1.02 16.60
CA ALA A 53 -9.78 0.39 17.04
C ALA A 53 -9.74 0.25 18.57
N PRO A 54 -9.21 -0.88 19.09
CA PRO A 54 -9.11 -1.13 20.52
C PRO A 54 -8.10 -0.21 21.20
N HIS A 55 -7.02 0.17 20.50
CA HIS A 55 -5.98 1.06 21.01
C HIS A 55 -6.03 2.40 20.28
N LYS A 56 -6.14 3.49 21.04
CA LYS A 56 -6.30 4.86 20.54
C LYS A 56 -5.28 5.76 21.24
N ILE A 57 -4.52 6.51 20.45
CA ILE A 57 -3.49 7.43 20.95
C ILE A 57 -3.86 8.84 20.50
N GLN A 58 -4.06 9.73 21.47
CA GLN A 58 -4.24 11.15 21.18
C GLN A 58 -2.86 11.82 21.06
N LEU A 59 -2.52 12.23 19.85
CA LEU A 59 -1.25 12.88 19.59
C LEU A 59 -1.33 14.36 19.99
N GLY A 60 -0.31 14.85 20.70
CA GLY A 60 -0.15 16.27 21.02
C GLY A 60 -1.34 16.86 21.77
N GLU A 61 -1.69 16.28 22.91
CA GLU A 61 -2.82 16.73 23.74
C GLU A 61 -2.67 18.19 24.14
N GLU A 62 -1.46 18.60 24.56
CA GLU A 62 -1.20 19.98 24.97
C GLU A 62 -1.13 20.91 23.76
N LEU A 63 -0.47 20.46 22.69
CA LEU A 63 -0.22 21.26 21.50
C LEU A 63 -1.50 21.58 20.72
N THR A 64 -2.36 20.58 20.53
CA THR A 64 -3.53 20.68 19.62
C THR A 64 -4.85 20.81 20.37
N LYS A 65 -4.89 20.44 21.66
CA LYS A 65 -6.11 20.40 22.48
C LYS A 65 -7.22 19.56 21.85
N GLY A 66 -6.83 18.52 21.09
CA GLY A 66 -7.75 17.61 20.42
C GLY A 66 -8.42 18.17 19.16
N LEU A 67 -7.97 19.32 18.63
CA LEU A 67 -8.59 20.00 17.48
C LEU A 67 -7.93 19.68 16.13
N GLY A 68 -6.91 18.83 16.12
CA GLY A 68 -6.19 18.46 14.91
C GLY A 68 -5.01 19.40 14.55
N ALA A 69 -4.17 18.94 13.61
CA ALA A 69 -2.97 19.64 13.18
C ALA A 69 -3.21 20.77 12.15
N GLY A 70 -4.45 21.07 11.75
CA GLY A 70 -4.76 22.18 10.84
C GLY A 70 -4.04 22.12 9.48
N ALA A 71 -3.85 20.90 8.93
CA ALA A 71 -3.12 20.64 7.69
C ALA A 71 -1.63 21.10 7.70
N LYS A 72 -1.03 21.17 8.89
CA LYS A 72 0.39 21.52 9.11
C LYS A 72 1.20 20.28 9.52
N PRO A 73 2.04 19.72 8.62
CA PRO A 73 2.87 18.57 8.94
C PRO A 73 3.78 18.78 10.15
N GLU A 74 4.31 19.99 10.32
CA GLU A 74 5.15 20.35 11.47
C GLU A 74 4.42 20.16 12.81
N ILE A 75 3.14 20.50 12.88
CA ILE A 75 2.33 20.28 14.09
C ILE A 75 2.09 18.79 14.32
N GLY A 76 1.86 18.03 13.24
CA GLY A 76 1.72 16.57 13.32
C GLY A 76 3.00 15.89 13.85
N ARG A 77 4.16 16.37 13.40
CA ARG A 77 5.47 15.89 13.87
C ARG A 77 5.68 16.16 15.35
N GLU A 78 5.54 17.42 15.77
CA GLU A 78 5.72 17.80 17.19
C GLU A 78 4.72 17.08 18.09
N ALA A 79 3.47 16.89 17.65
CA ALA A 79 2.47 16.12 18.38
C ALA A 79 2.86 14.64 18.58
N ALA A 80 3.53 14.02 17.59
CA ALA A 80 4.02 12.66 17.72
C ALA A 80 5.24 12.57 18.64
N ILE A 81 6.11 13.59 18.64
CA ILE A 81 7.26 13.68 19.55
C ILE A 81 6.77 13.85 21.00
N GLU A 82 5.77 14.71 21.23
CA GLU A 82 5.12 14.89 22.53
C GLU A 82 4.59 13.56 23.09
N SER A 83 3.97 12.75 22.24
CA SER A 83 3.38 11.46 22.60
C SER A 83 4.32 10.25 22.40
N LYS A 84 5.65 10.43 22.36
CA LYS A 84 6.61 9.35 22.04
C LYS A 84 6.48 8.14 22.98
N GLU A 85 6.31 8.37 24.28
CA GLU A 85 6.19 7.29 25.28
C GLU A 85 4.95 6.42 25.04
N GLU A 86 3.79 7.03 24.79
CA GLU A 86 2.55 6.31 24.49
C GLU A 86 2.64 5.51 23.18
N ILE A 87 3.31 6.06 22.17
CA ILE A 87 3.56 5.36 20.91
C ILE A 87 4.45 4.14 21.15
N GLN A 88 5.54 4.29 21.92
CA GLN A 88 6.44 3.18 22.26
C GLN A 88 5.70 2.05 23.00
N GLU A 89 4.91 2.37 24.01
CA GLU A 89 4.12 1.39 24.76
C GLU A 89 3.15 0.64 23.84
N ALA A 90 2.45 1.36 22.96
CA ALA A 90 1.50 0.76 22.03
C ALA A 90 2.18 -0.17 21.00
N LEU A 91 3.40 0.14 20.57
CA LEU A 91 4.15 -0.63 19.57
C LEU A 91 4.96 -1.79 20.17
N GLU A 92 5.09 -1.87 21.50
CA GLU A 92 5.97 -2.83 22.18
C GLU A 92 5.70 -4.29 21.80
N GLY A 93 6.79 -5.03 21.56
CA GLY A 93 6.76 -6.46 21.28
C GLY A 93 6.22 -6.84 19.90
N ALA A 94 6.07 -5.89 18.97
CA ALA A 94 5.73 -6.19 17.58
C ALA A 94 6.96 -6.69 16.81
N ASP A 95 6.79 -7.76 16.04
CA ASP A 95 7.80 -8.22 15.08
C ASP A 95 7.70 -7.43 13.76
N MET A 96 6.49 -7.00 13.41
CA MET A 96 6.18 -6.24 12.21
C MET A 96 5.15 -5.15 12.51
N ILE A 97 5.40 -3.94 12.00
CA ILE A 97 4.52 -2.78 12.15
C ILE A 97 4.19 -2.20 10.79
N PHE A 98 2.89 -2.12 10.49
CA PHE A 98 2.38 -1.36 9.35
C PHE A 98 2.00 0.06 9.78
N VAL A 99 2.62 1.06 9.16
CA VAL A 99 2.23 2.46 9.33
C VAL A 99 1.36 2.86 8.14
N THR A 100 0.08 3.13 8.39
CA THR A 100 -0.88 3.55 7.35
C THR A 100 -1.36 4.98 7.55
N CYS A 101 -1.29 5.79 6.49
CA CYS A 101 -1.81 7.15 6.51
C CYS A 101 -2.14 7.65 5.10
N GLY A 102 -3.02 8.67 5.05
CA GLY A 102 -3.19 9.49 3.85
C GLY A 102 -2.24 10.69 3.89
N MET A 103 -1.37 10.80 2.88
CA MET A 103 -0.38 11.87 2.79
C MET A 103 -1.00 13.18 2.29
N GLY A 104 -0.43 14.31 2.71
CA GLY A 104 -0.85 15.67 2.31
C GLY A 104 -1.61 16.43 3.39
N GLY A 105 -2.12 15.74 4.42
CA GLY A 105 -2.68 16.32 5.63
C GLY A 105 -1.61 16.85 6.60
N GLY A 106 -2.02 17.21 7.82
CA GLY A 106 -1.09 17.63 8.89
C GLY A 106 -0.60 16.45 9.72
N THR A 107 -1.53 15.75 10.37
CA THR A 107 -1.21 14.66 11.29
C THR A 107 -0.52 13.49 10.61
N GLY A 108 -1.16 12.88 9.60
CA GLY A 108 -0.58 11.71 8.90
C GLY A 108 0.81 11.98 8.32
N THR A 109 0.94 13.07 7.56
CA THR A 109 2.19 13.48 6.91
C THR A 109 3.33 13.75 7.91
N GLY A 110 3.02 14.35 9.06
CA GLY A 110 4.04 14.74 10.05
C GLY A 110 4.36 13.68 11.08
N ALA A 111 3.35 12.94 11.55
CA ALA A 111 3.47 11.97 12.62
C ALA A 111 3.92 10.58 12.12
N ALA A 112 3.53 10.18 10.91
CA ALA A 112 3.87 8.85 10.40
C ALA A 112 5.39 8.59 10.34
N PRO A 113 6.25 9.54 9.89
CA PRO A 113 7.70 9.34 9.94
C PRO A 113 8.25 9.14 11.35
N VAL A 114 7.75 9.89 12.34
CA VAL A 114 8.19 9.76 13.75
C VAL A 114 7.78 8.41 14.33
N ILE A 115 6.55 7.96 14.02
CA ILE A 115 6.06 6.65 14.44
C ILE A 115 6.88 5.52 13.79
N ALA A 116 7.23 5.66 12.52
CA ALA A 116 8.08 4.70 11.81
C ALA A 116 9.50 4.66 12.39
N GLU A 117 10.09 5.82 12.72
CA GLU A 117 11.38 5.92 13.40
C GLU A 117 11.37 5.17 14.73
N ILE A 118 10.34 5.37 15.54
CA ILE A 118 10.16 4.66 16.82
C ILE A 118 10.04 3.15 16.59
N ALA A 119 9.23 2.71 15.62
CA ALA A 119 9.07 1.30 15.30
C ALA A 119 10.39 0.63 14.90
N GLN A 120 11.19 1.32 14.08
CA GLN A 120 12.51 0.85 13.65
C GLN A 120 13.52 0.83 14.80
N GLU A 121 13.55 1.85 15.67
CA GLU A 121 14.37 1.88 16.90
C GLU A 121 14.08 0.68 17.81
N MET A 122 12.83 0.19 17.78
CA MET A 122 12.38 -0.98 18.56
C MET A 122 12.69 -2.33 17.88
N GLY A 123 13.25 -2.32 16.67
CA GLY A 123 13.68 -3.51 15.94
C GLY A 123 12.57 -4.24 15.17
N ALA A 124 11.39 -3.63 15.02
CA ALA A 124 10.31 -4.19 14.23
C ALA A 124 10.53 -3.95 12.74
N LEU A 125 10.16 -4.92 11.90
CA LEU A 125 10.09 -4.74 10.45
C LEU A 125 9.00 -3.71 10.14
N THR A 126 9.39 -2.53 9.66
CA THR A 126 8.50 -1.37 9.56
C THR A 126 8.11 -1.12 8.11
N ILE A 127 6.82 -1.28 7.80
CA ILE A 127 6.28 -1.11 6.45
C ILE A 127 5.35 0.10 6.41
N GLY A 128 5.68 1.09 5.59
CA GLY A 128 4.77 2.19 5.28
C GLY A 128 3.82 1.82 4.15
N ILE A 129 2.50 1.86 4.37
CA ILE A 129 1.50 1.71 3.30
C ILE A 129 0.63 2.95 3.28
N VAL A 130 0.86 3.82 2.31
CA VAL A 130 0.35 5.20 2.36
C VAL A 130 -0.24 5.63 1.03
N THR A 131 -1.17 6.58 1.07
CA THR A 131 -1.82 7.10 -0.15
C THR A 131 -1.35 8.51 -0.48
N LYS A 132 -1.12 8.78 -1.77
CA LYS A 132 -0.99 10.16 -2.29
C LYS A 132 -2.39 10.74 -2.52
N PRO A 133 -2.61 12.04 -2.28
CA PRO A 133 -3.90 12.69 -2.46
C PRO A 133 -4.33 12.67 -3.94
N PHE A 134 -5.61 12.88 -4.20
CA PHE A 134 -6.07 13.08 -5.57
C PHE A 134 -5.54 14.40 -6.13
N SER A 135 -5.26 14.45 -7.43
CA SER A 135 -4.84 15.70 -8.10
C SER A 135 -5.82 16.87 -7.91
N PHE A 136 -7.12 16.59 -7.71
CA PHE A 136 -8.13 17.64 -7.49
C PHE A 136 -8.06 18.29 -6.11
N GLU A 137 -7.41 17.66 -5.12
CA GLU A 137 -7.26 18.22 -3.76
C GLU A 137 -6.29 19.41 -3.73
N GLY A 138 -5.53 19.58 -4.82
CA GLY A 138 -4.75 20.78 -5.10
C GLY A 138 -3.24 20.59 -4.90
N LYS A 139 -2.48 21.40 -5.62
CA LYS A 139 -1.01 21.29 -5.71
C LYS A 139 -0.31 21.33 -4.35
N LYS A 140 -0.74 22.21 -3.44
CA LYS A 140 -0.14 22.34 -2.10
C LYS A 140 -0.29 21.08 -1.25
N VAL A 141 -1.40 20.36 -1.40
CA VAL A 141 -1.63 19.09 -0.69
C VAL A 141 -0.69 18.02 -1.22
N MET A 142 -0.51 17.95 -2.54
CA MET A 142 0.46 17.06 -3.18
C MET A 142 1.90 17.38 -2.80
N GLU A 143 2.30 18.66 -2.77
CA GLU A 143 3.65 19.08 -2.35
C GLU A 143 3.98 18.63 -0.92
N ARG A 144 3.01 18.76 0.01
CA ARG A 144 3.15 18.23 1.37
C ARG A 144 3.26 16.71 1.39
N ALA A 145 2.44 16.02 0.58
CA ALA A 145 2.44 14.57 0.51
C ALA A 145 3.80 14.05 0.06
N VAL A 146 4.38 14.64 -1.00
CA VAL A 146 5.72 14.28 -1.50
C VAL A 146 6.78 14.49 -0.43
N SER A 147 6.80 15.66 0.23
CA SER A 147 7.76 15.93 1.30
C SER A 147 7.62 14.96 2.49
N GLY A 148 6.40 14.58 2.85
CA GLY A 148 6.15 13.58 3.90
C GLY A 148 6.59 12.17 3.51
N LEU A 149 6.44 11.80 2.23
CA LEU A 149 6.92 10.52 1.70
C LEU A 149 8.44 10.43 1.73
N GLU A 150 9.14 11.50 1.34
CA GLU A 150 10.61 11.56 1.40
C GLU A 150 11.12 11.42 2.84
N GLU A 151 10.43 12.01 3.81
CA GLU A 151 10.77 11.87 5.22
C GLU A 151 10.45 10.45 5.74
N LEU A 152 9.25 9.92 5.43
CA LEU A 152 8.84 8.58 5.86
C LEU A 152 9.78 7.49 5.33
N LYS A 153 10.22 7.61 4.07
CA LYS A 153 11.12 6.64 3.41
C LYS A 153 12.41 6.39 4.20
N LYS A 154 12.87 7.36 5.00
CA LYS A 154 14.10 7.24 5.80
C LYS A 154 13.97 6.28 6.98
N TYR A 155 12.74 6.02 7.44
CA TYR A 155 12.45 5.32 8.70
C TYR A 155 11.60 4.06 8.50
N VAL A 156 11.38 3.65 7.25
CA VAL A 156 10.68 2.40 6.91
C VAL A 156 11.62 1.49 6.15
N ASP A 157 11.49 0.19 6.37
CA ASP A 157 12.21 -0.83 5.62
C ASP A 157 11.68 -0.92 4.18
N THR A 158 10.35 -0.83 4.05
CA THR A 158 9.63 -0.85 2.79
C THR A 158 8.51 0.19 2.79
N LEU A 159 8.38 0.94 1.69
CA LEU A 159 7.35 1.94 1.46
C LEU A 159 6.51 1.56 0.24
N ILE A 160 5.23 1.29 0.46
CA ILE A 160 4.21 1.08 -0.56
C ILE A 160 3.41 2.37 -0.71
N VAL A 161 3.46 2.98 -1.89
CA VAL A 161 2.78 4.23 -2.19
C VAL A 161 1.62 3.97 -3.15
N ILE A 162 0.42 4.33 -2.74
CA ILE A 162 -0.80 4.17 -3.53
C ILE A 162 -1.28 5.55 -4.01
N PRO A 163 -1.12 5.88 -5.30
CA PRO A 163 -1.66 7.12 -5.83
C PRO A 163 -3.19 7.07 -5.98
N ASN A 164 -3.92 7.90 -5.24
CA ASN A 164 -5.38 7.94 -5.30
C ASN A 164 -5.93 8.20 -6.71
N ASP A 165 -5.19 8.91 -7.57
CA ASP A 165 -5.62 9.13 -8.96
C ASP A 165 -5.76 7.84 -9.78
N ARG A 166 -5.05 6.77 -9.42
CA ARG A 166 -5.22 5.45 -10.05
C ARG A 166 -6.57 4.81 -9.74
N LEU A 167 -7.20 5.20 -8.64
CA LEU A 167 -8.54 4.73 -8.33
C LEU A 167 -9.55 5.19 -9.39
N ARG A 168 -9.29 6.29 -10.11
CA ARG A 168 -10.17 6.73 -11.21
C ARG A 168 -10.20 5.76 -12.40
N GLU A 169 -9.19 4.90 -12.52
CA GLU A 169 -9.14 3.89 -13.59
C GLU A 169 -10.01 2.66 -13.25
N ILE A 170 -10.25 2.42 -11.95
CA ILE A 170 -11.03 1.28 -11.45
C ILE A 170 -12.43 1.67 -10.98
N VAL A 171 -12.68 2.95 -10.72
CA VAL A 171 -13.97 3.47 -10.23
C VAL A 171 -14.77 4.09 -11.38
N ASP A 172 -16.06 3.76 -11.48
CA ASP A 172 -16.95 4.33 -12.50
C ASP A 172 -17.11 5.85 -12.31
N LYS A 173 -17.23 6.60 -13.41
CA LYS A 173 -17.33 8.08 -13.38
C LYS A 173 -18.55 8.60 -12.59
N SER A 174 -19.58 7.77 -12.41
CA SER A 174 -20.77 8.11 -11.64
C SER A 174 -20.64 7.81 -10.14
N THR A 175 -19.53 7.21 -9.71
CA THR A 175 -19.31 6.81 -8.32
C THR A 175 -19.28 8.04 -7.40
N PRO A 176 -20.10 8.08 -6.35
CA PRO A 176 -20.07 9.15 -5.36
C PRO A 176 -18.71 9.31 -4.68
N LEU A 177 -18.37 10.55 -4.32
CA LEU A 177 -17.10 10.88 -3.65
C LEU A 177 -16.84 10.08 -2.36
N LEU A 178 -17.88 9.84 -1.56
CA LEU A 178 -17.76 9.05 -0.34
C LEU A 178 -17.41 7.59 -0.65
N GLU A 179 -17.91 7.06 -1.75
CA GLU A 179 -17.64 5.70 -2.19
C GLU A 179 -16.23 5.58 -2.78
N SER A 180 -15.74 6.61 -3.48
CA SER A 180 -14.35 6.62 -3.95
C SER A 180 -13.32 6.61 -2.82
N PHE A 181 -13.60 7.29 -1.69
CA PHE A 181 -12.72 7.20 -0.51
C PHE A 181 -12.76 5.82 0.16
N LYS A 182 -13.92 5.14 0.12
CA LYS A 182 -13.98 3.74 0.59
C LYS A 182 -13.12 2.83 -0.28
N GLU A 183 -13.02 3.10 -1.57
CA GLU A 183 -12.10 2.37 -2.46
C GLU A 183 -10.63 2.63 -2.11
N VAL A 184 -10.25 3.85 -1.69
CA VAL A 184 -8.92 4.12 -1.13
C VAL A 184 -8.65 3.23 0.09
N ASP A 185 -9.59 3.21 1.04
CA ASP A 185 -9.48 2.42 2.25
C ASP A 185 -9.40 0.91 1.93
N ASN A 186 -10.13 0.45 0.91
CA ASN A 186 -10.11 -0.92 0.45
C ASN A 186 -8.74 -1.33 -0.12
N VAL A 187 -8.05 -0.42 -0.81
CA VAL A 187 -6.69 -0.71 -1.31
C VAL A 187 -5.71 -0.82 -0.14
N LEU A 188 -5.75 0.11 0.82
CA LEU A 188 -4.92 0.03 2.03
C LEU A 188 -5.19 -1.26 2.80
N ARG A 189 -6.47 -1.62 2.97
CA ARG A 189 -6.88 -2.90 3.57
C ARG A 189 -6.29 -4.08 2.83
N ARG A 190 -6.41 -4.13 1.50
CA ARG A 190 -5.87 -5.23 0.69
C ARG A 190 -4.35 -5.34 0.86
N GLY A 191 -3.62 -4.22 0.88
CA GLY A 191 -2.17 -4.24 1.12
C GLY A 191 -1.78 -4.89 2.44
N VAL A 192 -2.39 -4.44 3.54
CA VAL A 192 -2.15 -5.01 4.88
C VAL A 192 -2.58 -6.47 4.96
N GLN A 193 -3.81 -6.79 4.51
CA GLN A 193 -4.36 -8.14 4.52
C GLN A 193 -3.48 -9.09 3.73
N SER A 194 -3.09 -8.69 2.52
CA SER A 194 -2.29 -9.52 1.62
C SER A 194 -0.95 -9.91 2.21
N ILE A 195 -0.31 -9.06 3.04
CA ILE A 195 0.98 -9.39 3.69
C ILE A 195 0.72 -10.17 4.99
N SER A 196 -0.27 -9.75 5.77
CA SER A 196 -0.62 -10.41 7.02
C SER A 196 -1.06 -11.87 6.78
N ASP A 197 -1.79 -12.15 5.70
CA ASP A 197 -2.23 -13.49 5.38
C ASP A 197 -1.08 -14.44 5.01
N LEU A 198 0.01 -13.92 4.44
CA LEU A 198 1.19 -14.74 4.11
C LEU A 198 1.85 -15.33 5.33
N ILE A 199 1.79 -14.60 6.44
CA ILE A 199 2.46 -14.93 7.69
C ILE A 199 1.50 -15.68 8.62
N ALA A 200 0.24 -15.27 8.65
CA ALA A 200 -0.68 -15.65 9.72
C ALA A 200 -1.67 -16.76 9.32
N VAL A 201 -1.90 -17.00 8.02
CA VAL A 201 -2.76 -18.09 7.54
C VAL A 201 -1.89 -19.27 7.15
N ALA A 202 -2.17 -20.44 7.74
CA ALA A 202 -1.54 -21.68 7.30
C ALA A 202 -1.99 -22.00 5.87
N GLY A 203 -1.08 -21.82 4.92
CA GLY A 203 -1.20 -22.25 3.53
C GLY A 203 -0.73 -23.69 3.30
N LEU A 204 -0.88 -24.14 2.05
CA LEU A 204 -0.29 -25.39 1.56
C LEU A 204 1.24 -25.29 1.50
N ILE A 205 1.72 -24.10 1.16
CA ILE A 205 3.14 -23.73 1.15
C ILE A 205 3.24 -22.46 1.99
N ASN A 206 3.65 -22.64 3.24
CA ASN A 206 3.83 -21.55 4.20
C ASN A 206 5.10 -20.78 3.87
N LEU A 207 5.00 -19.46 3.91
CA LEU A 207 6.14 -18.58 4.02
C LEU A 207 6.39 -18.32 5.49
N ASP A 208 7.64 -18.39 5.93
CA ASP A 208 7.97 -17.98 7.29
C ASP A 208 8.20 -16.47 7.37
N PHE A 209 8.22 -15.94 8.59
CA PHE A 209 8.44 -14.51 8.79
C PHE A 209 9.86 -14.07 8.36
N ALA A 210 10.85 -14.96 8.41
CA ALA A 210 12.23 -14.64 8.03
C ALA A 210 12.35 -14.45 6.51
N ASP A 211 11.62 -15.23 5.72
CA ASP A 211 11.51 -15.10 4.27
C ASP A 211 10.89 -13.75 3.88
N VAL A 212 9.76 -13.40 4.49
CA VAL A 212 9.12 -12.09 4.27
C VAL A 212 10.05 -10.95 4.68
N LYS A 213 10.71 -11.09 5.84
CA LYS A 213 11.68 -10.10 6.32
C LYS A 213 12.86 -9.94 5.36
N ALA A 214 13.42 -11.03 4.83
CA ALA A 214 14.55 -10.97 3.90
C ALA A 214 14.21 -10.20 2.59
N VAL A 215 12.95 -10.28 2.14
CA VAL A 215 12.49 -9.57 0.94
C VAL A 215 12.05 -8.14 1.24
N MET A 216 11.66 -7.78 2.46
CA MET A 216 11.12 -6.44 2.75
C MET A 216 12.03 -5.55 3.59
N GLU A 217 13.04 -6.10 4.26
CA GLU A 217 13.98 -5.35 5.09
C GLU A 217 14.91 -4.47 4.23
N ASN A 218 14.96 -3.17 4.53
CA ASN A 218 15.79 -2.17 3.84
C ASN A 218 15.69 -2.14 2.30
N LYS A 219 14.49 -2.33 1.72
CA LYS A 219 14.29 -2.29 0.26
C LYS A 219 13.83 -0.95 -0.29
N GLY A 220 13.41 -0.02 0.56
CA GLY A 220 12.91 1.28 0.10
C GLY A 220 11.54 1.14 -0.57
N ASN A 221 11.42 1.49 -1.85
CA ASN A 221 10.12 1.48 -2.51
C ASN A 221 9.66 0.06 -2.87
N ALA A 222 8.37 -0.19 -2.67
CA ALA A 222 7.72 -1.42 -3.08
C ALA A 222 6.41 -1.14 -3.81
N LEU A 223 6.00 -2.13 -4.59
CA LEU A 223 4.77 -2.10 -5.36
C LEU A 223 3.93 -3.33 -5.02
N ILE A 224 2.61 -3.14 -4.95
CA ILE A 224 1.65 -4.22 -4.77
C ILE A 224 0.73 -4.33 -5.99
N GLY A 225 0.69 -5.53 -6.57
CA GLY A 225 -0.19 -5.91 -7.65
C GLY A 225 -1.15 -6.99 -7.18
N ILE A 226 -2.44 -6.82 -7.46
CA ILE A 226 -3.46 -7.83 -7.15
C ILE A 226 -4.24 -8.11 -8.43
N GLY A 227 -4.37 -9.39 -8.76
CA GLY A 227 -5.16 -9.87 -9.89
C GLY A 227 -6.08 -11.00 -9.49
N ILE A 228 -7.24 -11.07 -10.14
CA ILE A 228 -8.23 -12.12 -9.91
C ILE A 228 -8.57 -12.74 -11.26
N GLY A 229 -8.49 -14.05 -11.34
CA GLY A 229 -8.83 -14.79 -12.54
C GLY A 229 -9.90 -15.84 -12.25
N VAL A 230 -10.73 -16.13 -13.26
CA VAL A 230 -11.83 -17.09 -13.16
C VAL A 230 -11.89 -17.94 -14.42
N GLY A 231 -12.28 -19.22 -14.29
CA GLY A 231 -12.44 -20.13 -15.42
C GLY A 231 -11.14 -20.85 -15.83
N GLU A 232 -11.03 -21.26 -17.10
CA GLU A 232 -9.97 -22.18 -17.56
C GLU A 232 -8.55 -21.56 -17.55
N ASP A 233 -8.41 -20.27 -17.87
CA ASP A 233 -7.12 -19.54 -17.84
C ASP A 233 -7.00 -18.63 -16.60
N ARG A 234 -7.67 -18.99 -15.49
CA ARG A 234 -7.72 -18.17 -14.27
C ARG A 234 -6.33 -17.81 -13.73
N ALA A 235 -5.37 -18.73 -13.80
CA ALA A 235 -4.02 -18.52 -13.31
C ALA A 235 -3.26 -17.47 -14.15
N GLY A 236 -3.26 -17.63 -15.48
CA GLY A 236 -2.61 -16.70 -16.40
C GLY A 236 -3.28 -15.32 -16.38
N GLU A 237 -4.61 -15.27 -16.31
CA GLU A 237 -5.34 -14.01 -16.20
C GLU A 237 -5.03 -13.28 -14.88
N ALA A 238 -5.10 -13.97 -13.74
CA ALA A 238 -4.80 -13.37 -12.44
C ALA A 238 -3.36 -12.84 -12.41
N ALA A 239 -2.39 -13.58 -12.94
CA ALA A 239 -0.99 -13.15 -12.99
C ALA A 239 -0.82 -11.90 -13.86
N ARG A 240 -1.41 -11.87 -15.06
CA ARG A 240 -1.37 -10.70 -15.96
C ARG A 240 -2.00 -9.47 -15.31
N GLN A 241 -3.16 -9.63 -14.67
CA GLN A 241 -3.82 -8.55 -13.95
C GLN A 241 -2.97 -8.04 -12.77
N ALA A 242 -2.29 -8.93 -12.04
CA ALA A 242 -1.44 -8.54 -10.92
C ALA A 242 -0.24 -7.71 -11.38
N VAL A 243 0.46 -8.11 -12.45
CA VAL A 243 1.62 -7.35 -12.98
C VAL A 243 1.24 -6.07 -13.72
N SER A 244 -0.01 -5.96 -14.18
CA SER A 244 -0.55 -4.77 -14.82
C SER A 244 -1.53 -4.00 -13.92
N SER A 245 -1.50 -4.25 -12.61
CA SER A 245 -2.51 -3.72 -11.70
C SER A 245 -2.48 -2.19 -11.70
N PRO A 246 -3.63 -1.49 -11.80
CA PRO A 246 -3.69 -0.03 -11.76
C PRO A 246 -3.10 0.58 -10.48
N LEU A 247 -3.00 -0.23 -9.42
CA LEU A 247 -2.41 0.16 -8.14
C LEU A 247 -0.89 0.34 -8.20
N LEU A 248 -0.26 -0.15 -9.27
CA LEU A 248 1.16 0.02 -9.51
C LEU A 248 1.42 1.43 -10.04
N GLU A 249 2.21 2.23 -9.31
CA GLU A 249 2.65 3.54 -9.81
C GLU A 249 3.62 3.38 -11.00
N THR A 250 4.42 2.31 -10.98
CA THR A 250 5.45 1.97 -11.97
C THR A 250 5.32 0.49 -12.35
N SER A 251 5.85 0.07 -13.49
CA SER A 251 5.87 -1.36 -13.86
C SER A 251 6.64 -2.19 -12.84
N ILE A 252 6.33 -3.50 -12.74
CA ILE A 252 7.16 -4.47 -12.01
C ILE A 252 8.56 -4.66 -12.63
N ASN A 253 8.77 -4.14 -13.84
CA ASN A 253 10.06 -4.12 -14.51
C ASN A 253 11.14 -3.47 -13.63
N GLY A 254 12.26 -4.15 -13.46
CA GLY A 254 13.39 -3.66 -12.66
C GLY A 254 13.35 -4.07 -11.19
N ALA A 255 12.30 -4.76 -10.73
CA ALA A 255 12.28 -5.37 -9.40
C ALA A 255 13.34 -6.47 -9.29
N THR A 256 14.06 -6.52 -8.17
CA THR A 256 15.09 -7.56 -7.93
C THR A 256 14.60 -8.64 -6.97
N ASP A 257 13.59 -8.35 -6.16
CA ASP A 257 12.93 -9.31 -5.29
C ASP A 257 11.40 -9.21 -5.39
N ALA A 258 10.70 -10.35 -5.28
CA ALA A 258 9.25 -10.37 -5.18
C ALA A 258 8.71 -11.44 -4.24
N ILE A 259 7.62 -11.12 -3.55
CA ILE A 259 6.76 -12.08 -2.86
C ILE A 259 5.54 -12.32 -3.73
N ILE A 260 5.30 -13.59 -4.08
CA ILE A 260 4.16 -14.03 -4.88
C ILE A 260 3.27 -14.89 -4.01
N ASN A 261 2.02 -14.51 -3.86
CA ASN A 261 1.03 -15.32 -3.14
C ASN A 261 -0.10 -15.73 -4.06
N VAL A 262 -0.41 -17.01 -4.06
CA VAL A 262 -1.51 -17.58 -4.81
C VAL A 262 -2.54 -18.12 -3.84
N THR A 263 -3.72 -17.50 -3.82
CA THR A 263 -4.87 -17.97 -3.04
C THR A 263 -5.88 -18.60 -3.98
N GLY A 264 -6.25 -19.86 -3.73
CA GLY A 264 -7.23 -20.59 -4.55
C GLY A 264 -8.05 -21.57 -3.72
N GLY A 265 -9.01 -22.22 -4.37
CA GLY A 265 -9.81 -23.28 -3.76
C GLY A 265 -9.05 -24.60 -3.58
N ASN A 266 -9.74 -25.61 -3.08
CA ASN A 266 -9.21 -26.99 -2.99
C ASN A 266 -8.83 -27.60 -4.36
N ASN A 267 -9.24 -26.96 -5.46
CA ASN A 267 -8.91 -27.34 -6.83
C ASN A 267 -7.68 -26.61 -7.38
N LEU A 268 -6.95 -25.82 -6.58
CA LEU A 268 -5.74 -25.14 -7.01
C LEU A 268 -4.67 -26.16 -7.41
N ALA A 269 -4.27 -26.15 -8.69
CA ALA A 269 -3.30 -27.09 -9.24
C ALA A 269 -1.87 -26.52 -9.23
N LEU A 270 -0.87 -27.41 -9.13
CA LEU A 270 0.55 -27.01 -9.20
C LEU A 270 0.89 -26.28 -10.51
N SER A 271 0.35 -26.73 -11.64
CA SER A 271 0.56 -26.09 -12.95
C SER A 271 0.02 -24.66 -13.01
N GLU A 272 -1.03 -24.34 -12.25
CA GLU A 272 -1.57 -22.98 -12.14
C GLU A 272 -0.59 -22.09 -11.38
N VAL A 273 -0.02 -22.59 -10.27
CA VAL A 273 1.00 -21.88 -9.50
C VAL A 273 2.26 -21.64 -10.34
N GLU A 274 2.72 -22.65 -11.09
CA GLU A 274 3.86 -22.52 -12.02
C GLU A 274 3.61 -21.43 -13.06
N THR A 275 2.42 -21.43 -13.68
CA THR A 275 2.02 -20.42 -14.68
C THR A 275 2.07 -19.00 -14.10
N VAL A 276 1.62 -18.82 -12.85
CA VAL A 276 1.65 -17.52 -12.17
C VAL A 276 3.09 -17.04 -11.97
N VAL A 277 3.95 -17.90 -11.42
CA VAL A 277 5.36 -17.57 -11.13
C VAL A 277 6.12 -17.24 -12.41
N GLU A 278 5.95 -18.03 -13.48
CA GLU A 278 6.60 -17.79 -14.76
C GLU A 278 6.15 -16.47 -15.40
N THR A 279 4.85 -16.16 -15.35
CA THR A 279 4.30 -14.92 -15.89
C THR A 279 4.88 -13.69 -15.19
N ILE A 280 5.01 -13.74 -13.86
CA ILE A 280 5.56 -12.63 -13.06
C ILE A 280 7.06 -12.47 -13.31
N ARG A 281 7.82 -13.57 -13.35
CA ARG A 281 9.24 -13.54 -13.68
C ARG A 281 9.47 -12.92 -15.07
N ALA A 282 8.71 -13.34 -16.07
CA ALA A 282 8.79 -12.79 -17.41
C ALA A 282 8.49 -11.27 -17.47
N ALA A 283 7.57 -10.77 -16.62
CA ALA A 283 7.23 -9.36 -16.56
C ALA A 283 8.29 -8.48 -15.87
N SER A 284 9.05 -9.04 -14.93
CA SER A 284 10.09 -8.31 -14.17
C SER A 284 11.30 -7.88 -15.01
N ASN A 285 11.59 -8.61 -16.10
CA ASN A 285 12.73 -8.38 -16.98
C ASN A 285 14.10 -8.34 -16.25
N THR A 286 14.21 -9.05 -15.13
CA THR A 286 15.41 -9.19 -14.29
C THR A 286 15.58 -10.66 -13.87
N ASP A 287 16.73 -11.00 -13.26
CA ASP A 287 16.87 -12.26 -12.52
C ASP A 287 16.24 -12.10 -11.13
N ILE A 288 14.91 -11.98 -11.11
CA ILE A 288 14.15 -11.66 -9.91
C ILE A 288 14.19 -12.82 -8.91
N ASN A 289 14.61 -12.53 -7.68
CA ASN A 289 14.51 -13.47 -6.58
C ASN A 289 13.05 -13.53 -6.11
N THR A 290 12.40 -14.69 -6.29
CA THR A 290 10.98 -14.84 -5.96
C THR A 290 10.78 -15.77 -4.76
N ILE A 291 10.10 -15.26 -3.76
CA ILE A 291 9.53 -16.05 -2.67
C ILE A 291 8.06 -16.32 -3.00
N PHE A 292 7.61 -17.56 -2.83
CA PHE A 292 6.26 -17.95 -3.24
C PHE A 292 5.48 -18.64 -2.12
N GLY A 293 4.25 -18.19 -1.90
CA GLY A 293 3.29 -18.78 -0.98
C GLY A 293 2.06 -19.29 -1.73
N ALA A 294 1.43 -20.33 -1.20
CA ALA A 294 0.18 -20.85 -1.72
C ALA A 294 -0.81 -21.10 -0.57
N VAL A 295 -1.97 -20.46 -0.61
CA VAL A 295 -3.01 -20.53 0.41
C VAL A 295 -4.27 -21.17 -0.16
N ILE A 296 -4.81 -22.15 0.55
CA ILE A 296 -6.08 -22.78 0.21
C ILE A 296 -7.21 -22.10 1.00
N ASN A 297 -8.17 -21.53 0.28
CA ASN A 297 -9.36 -20.94 0.84
C ASN A 297 -10.60 -21.68 0.31
N GLU A 298 -11.24 -22.46 1.17
CA GLU A 298 -12.42 -23.27 0.80
C GLU A 298 -13.63 -22.46 0.32
N ASN A 299 -13.64 -21.14 0.59
CA ASN A 299 -14.68 -20.25 0.07
C ASN A 299 -14.48 -19.90 -1.42
N LEU A 300 -13.31 -20.19 -1.98
CA LEU A 300 -13.01 -20.05 -3.40
C LEU A 300 -13.24 -21.39 -4.09
N SER A 301 -14.01 -21.39 -5.17
CA SER A 301 -14.20 -22.55 -6.03
C SER A 301 -13.47 -22.38 -7.36
N ASP A 302 -13.92 -21.45 -8.21
CA ASP A 302 -13.38 -21.28 -9.56
C ASP A 302 -12.47 -20.06 -9.72
N GLU A 303 -12.14 -19.40 -8.62
CA GLU A 303 -11.36 -18.16 -8.59
C GLU A 303 -9.94 -18.41 -8.08
N ILE A 304 -8.96 -17.74 -8.69
CA ILE A 304 -7.60 -17.60 -8.17
C ILE A 304 -7.32 -16.12 -7.95
N ILE A 305 -6.78 -15.80 -6.77
CA ILE A 305 -6.29 -14.48 -6.42
C ILE A 305 -4.77 -14.55 -6.38
N VAL A 306 -4.11 -13.73 -7.20
CA VAL A 306 -2.67 -13.57 -7.21
C VAL A 306 -2.34 -12.21 -6.59
N THR A 307 -1.51 -12.22 -5.55
CA THR A 307 -0.88 -11.00 -5.03
C THR A 307 0.61 -11.03 -5.30
N VAL A 308 1.15 -9.93 -5.78
CA VAL A 308 2.57 -9.74 -6.01
C VAL A 308 3.02 -8.51 -5.25
N ILE A 309 4.08 -8.66 -4.46
CA ILE A 309 4.77 -7.55 -3.80
C ILE A 309 6.17 -7.52 -4.36
N ALA A 310 6.47 -6.51 -5.15
CA ALA A 310 7.77 -6.35 -5.79
C ALA A 310 8.57 -5.28 -5.04
N THR A 311 9.86 -5.53 -4.86
CA THR A 311 10.79 -4.65 -4.13
C THR A 311 12.15 -4.60 -4.81
N GLY A 312 13.05 -3.76 -4.30
CA GLY A 312 14.42 -3.70 -4.78
C GLY A 312 14.55 -3.11 -6.19
N PHE A 313 13.67 -2.16 -6.51
CA PHE A 313 13.80 -1.34 -7.72
C PHE A 313 15.08 -0.49 -7.64
N GLU A 314 15.84 -0.43 -8.73
CA GLU A 314 16.98 0.49 -8.82
C GLU A 314 16.50 1.93 -8.56
N GLU A 315 17.16 2.64 -7.64
CA GLU A 315 16.95 4.08 -7.49
C GLU A 315 17.50 4.79 -8.73
N GLU A 316 16.72 4.85 -9.80
CA GLU A 316 16.99 5.81 -10.87
C GLU A 316 16.83 7.22 -10.29
N GLY A 317 17.96 7.85 -9.98
CA GLY A 317 18.02 9.29 -9.80
C GLY A 317 17.61 10.00 -11.09
N ALA A 318 16.34 10.36 -11.21
CA ALA A 318 15.84 11.38 -12.14
C ALA A 318 14.55 12.04 -11.58
N PRO A 319 14.33 13.33 -11.85
CA PRO A 319 13.71 14.26 -10.90
C PRO A 319 12.18 14.19 -10.82
N LEU A 320 11.69 14.64 -9.66
CA LEU A 320 10.32 15.06 -9.39
C LEU A 320 9.78 15.99 -10.50
N TYR A 321 8.56 15.67 -10.95
CA TYR A 321 7.67 16.52 -11.75
C TYR A 321 7.89 16.50 -13.29
N HIS A 322 7.08 15.71 -13.99
CA HIS A 322 6.66 16.05 -15.35
C HIS A 322 5.39 16.89 -15.24
N PRO A 323 5.41 18.21 -15.53
CA PRO A 323 4.15 18.92 -15.77
C PRO A 323 3.48 18.24 -16.96
N TYR A 324 2.20 17.92 -16.82
CA TYR A 324 1.33 17.60 -17.95
C TYR A 324 1.56 18.63 -19.07
N THR A 325 2.29 18.26 -20.11
CA THR A 325 2.33 19.05 -21.34
C THR A 325 0.94 18.96 -21.94
N ARG A 326 0.25 20.10 -21.93
CA ARG A 326 -1.07 20.25 -22.51
C ARG A 326 -1.02 19.79 -23.97
N ARG A 327 -2.01 19.01 -24.35
CA ARG A 327 -2.23 18.39 -25.67
C ARG A 327 -2.58 19.44 -26.75
N GLU A 328 -1.80 20.51 -26.85
CA GLU A 328 -1.95 21.60 -27.84
C GLU A 328 -0.78 21.66 -28.84
N GLU A 329 0.36 21.01 -28.59
CA GLU A 329 1.51 21.06 -29.51
C GLU A 329 1.54 19.93 -30.56
N LEU A 330 0.72 18.88 -30.39
CA LEU A 330 0.58 17.78 -31.38
C LEU A 330 -0.30 18.14 -32.59
N HIS A 331 -0.95 19.31 -32.59
CA HIS A 331 -1.71 19.77 -33.76
C HIS A 331 -0.92 20.71 -34.68
N GLN A 332 0.23 21.25 -34.26
CA GLN A 332 1.05 22.08 -35.16
C GLN A 332 1.93 21.25 -36.10
N GLU A 333 2.42 20.09 -35.66
CA GLU A 333 3.27 19.23 -36.51
C GLU A 333 2.47 18.44 -37.58
N ILE A 334 1.14 18.30 -37.43
CA ILE A 334 0.31 17.63 -38.43
C ILE A 334 -0.10 18.61 -39.55
N ASP A 335 -0.31 19.90 -39.23
CA ASP A 335 -0.67 20.91 -40.23
C ASP A 335 0.52 21.31 -41.13
N GLU A 336 1.76 21.33 -40.61
CA GLU A 336 2.95 21.62 -41.45
C GLU A 336 3.29 20.47 -42.42
N ALA A 337 3.01 19.21 -42.03
CA ALA A 337 3.32 18.03 -42.85
C ALA A 337 2.35 17.82 -44.03
N VAL A 338 1.16 18.46 -44.01
CA VAL A 338 0.17 18.38 -45.10
C VAL A 338 0.43 19.44 -46.19
N THR A 339 1.19 20.50 -45.89
CA THR A 339 1.52 21.57 -46.87
C THR A 339 2.72 21.28 -47.80
N GLU A 340 3.53 20.26 -47.55
CA GLU A 340 4.72 19.96 -48.39
C GLU A 340 4.50 18.85 -49.44
N THR A 341 3.29 18.30 -49.56
CA THR A 341 2.94 17.36 -50.64
C THR A 341 1.93 17.95 -51.63
N GLU A 342 2.26 19.09 -52.24
CA GLU A 342 1.69 19.45 -53.54
C GLU A 342 2.65 19.04 -54.67
N ILE A 343 2.15 18.16 -55.53
CA ILE A 343 2.83 17.54 -56.67
C ILE A 343 3.07 18.61 -57.75
N PRO A 344 4.29 18.73 -58.33
CA PRO A 344 4.49 19.61 -59.47
C PRO A 344 3.82 19.02 -60.71
N THR A 345 2.96 19.81 -61.38
CA THR A 345 2.48 19.58 -62.76
C THR A 345 3.61 19.66 -63.77
#